data_AF-A0A952NQ15-F1
#
_entry.id   AF-A0A952NQ15-F1
#
_cell.length_a   1.000
_cell.length_b   1.000
_cell.length_c   1.000
_cell.angle_alpha   90.00
_cell.angle_beta   90.00
_cell.angle_gamma   90.00
#
_symmetry.space_group_name_H-M   'P 1'
#
loop_
_entity.id
_entity.type
_entity.pdbx_description
1 polymer ?
#
loop_
_entity_poly.entity_id
_entity_poly.type
_entity_poly.pdbx_seq_one_letter_code
_entity_poly.pdbx_strand_id
1 'polypeptide(L)'
;MKPLILRSLAGVLVFGLIFAAVNWKQDSGSRARSQVPQPSASQAAVAAPEAARASPRLQVSAGPAAQPAAALALTVKPEGPHQMLETYAFREDIENFRALNKKVFLTDDEKRAKRELLENDEFVKSLTHLLKVGAGDSTEMKQAQDAALDVLFESLRTDANSPVAEVLMEIVGDTQIESESIDMVTKRDLAGVKAEVLYYWSSLDPASSGRIEQSLPGPVSRRIWENVVSVQKNNLEESSIEAARYPSSVDEL
;
A
#
# COMPACT_ATOMS: atom_id res chain seq x y z
N MET A 1 -29.13 31.03 14.03
CA MET A 1 -27.79 31.56 13.73
C MET A 1 -26.78 30.54 14.27
N LYS A 2 -26.09 29.81 13.39
CA LYS A 2 -25.07 28.81 13.76
C LYS A 2 -23.69 29.36 13.37
N PRO A 3 -22.65 29.26 14.21
CA PRO A 3 -21.35 29.80 13.88
C PRO A 3 -20.64 28.94 12.83
N LEU A 4 -20.08 29.60 11.81
CA LEU A 4 -19.13 29.03 10.86
C LEU A 4 -17.84 28.68 11.62
N ILE A 5 -17.47 27.40 11.61
CA ILE A 5 -16.14 26.95 12.02
C ILE A 5 -15.20 27.18 10.84
N LEU A 6 -14.34 28.18 10.95
CA LEU A 6 -13.22 28.43 10.05
C LEU A 6 -12.24 27.25 10.21
N ARG A 7 -12.24 26.31 9.26
CA ARG A 7 -11.24 25.25 9.21
C ARG A 7 -9.94 25.81 8.62
N SER A 8 -8.92 25.80 9.47
CA SER A 8 -7.54 26.21 9.21
C SER A 8 -6.98 25.54 7.95
N LEU A 9 -6.42 26.37 7.06
CA LEU A 9 -5.49 25.98 6.01
C LEU A 9 -4.17 25.54 6.65
N ALA A 10 -3.94 24.24 6.73
CA ALA A 10 -2.63 23.66 7.03
C ALA A 10 -2.35 22.51 6.06
N GLY A 11 -2.13 22.86 4.79
CA GLY A 11 -1.59 21.97 3.77
C GLY A 11 -0.17 22.40 3.44
N VAL A 12 0.75 22.21 4.36
CA VAL A 12 2.18 22.50 4.18
C VAL A 12 2.93 21.18 3.95
N LEU A 13 3.42 21.02 2.71
CA LEU A 13 4.68 20.36 2.33
C LEU A 13 5.16 19.19 3.23
N VAL A 14 4.71 17.97 2.94
CA VAL A 14 5.38 16.73 3.42
C VAL A 14 5.84 15.87 2.23
N PHE A 15 6.18 16.48 1.09
CA PHE A 15 6.64 15.74 -0.10
C PHE A 15 8.15 15.45 -0.12
N GLY A 16 8.93 15.95 0.85
CA GLY A 16 10.40 15.90 0.78
C GLY A 16 11.11 14.91 1.72
N LEU A 17 10.48 14.42 2.79
CA LEU A 17 11.22 13.77 3.89
C LEU A 17 11.21 12.23 3.88
N ILE A 18 10.24 11.60 3.21
CA ILE A 18 10.20 10.11 3.16
C ILE A 18 11.26 9.57 2.17
N PHE A 19 11.63 10.33 1.13
CA PHE A 19 12.62 9.91 0.14
C PHE A 19 14.07 9.89 0.65
N ALA A 20 14.40 10.58 1.75
CA ALA A 20 15.78 10.64 2.27
C ALA A 20 16.17 9.43 3.15
N ALA A 21 15.21 8.63 3.63
CA ALA A 21 15.47 7.56 4.59
C ALA A 21 15.54 6.14 4.00
N VAL A 22 15.33 5.97 2.69
CA VAL A 22 15.61 4.68 2.01
C VAL A 22 17.04 4.70 1.46
N ASN A 23 18.00 4.91 2.35
CA ASN A 23 19.41 4.74 2.05
C ASN A 23 19.73 3.23 2.12
N TRP A 24 19.35 2.51 1.07
CA TRP A 24 19.61 1.08 0.91
C TRP A 24 21.10 0.87 0.61
N LYS A 25 21.95 1.02 1.64
CA LYS A 25 23.35 0.60 1.55
C LYS A 25 23.40 -0.90 1.77
N GLN A 26 23.61 -1.60 0.67
CA GLN A 26 23.90 -3.01 0.54
C GLN A 26 25.08 -3.40 1.45
N ASP A 27 24.79 -3.91 2.66
CA ASP A 27 25.80 -4.54 3.52
C ASP A 27 25.88 -6.03 3.19
N SER A 28 26.50 -6.31 2.05
CA SER A 28 26.95 -7.66 1.70
C SER A 28 28.46 -7.70 1.78
N GLY A 29 28.96 -8.16 2.93
CA GLY A 29 30.24 -8.86 3.04
C GLY A 29 31.24 -8.25 4.03
N SER A 30 31.36 -8.86 5.21
CA SER A 30 32.57 -9.62 5.61
C SER A 30 32.62 -9.93 7.11
N ARG A 31 32.97 -11.20 7.40
CA ARG A 31 33.42 -11.81 8.68
C ARG A 31 32.27 -12.19 9.65
N ALA A 32 32.23 -13.39 10.22
CA ALA A 32 33.34 -14.25 10.62
C ALA A 32 33.02 -15.76 10.51
N ARG A 33 34.02 -16.49 10.00
CA ARG A 33 34.28 -17.89 10.37
C ARG A 33 34.37 -18.01 11.90
N SER A 34 33.61 -18.93 12.48
CA SER A 34 33.98 -19.75 13.65
C SER A 34 33.05 -20.97 13.64
N GLN A 35 33.54 -22.10 13.14
CA GLN A 35 33.97 -23.25 13.94
C GLN A 35 32.82 -24.22 14.28
N VAL A 36 32.86 -25.35 13.57
CA VAL A 36 32.27 -26.65 13.90
C VAL A 36 32.82 -27.12 15.25
N PRO A 37 31.99 -27.71 16.12
CA PRO A 37 32.12 -29.16 16.36
C PRO A 37 30.78 -29.91 16.53
N GLN A 38 30.57 -30.95 15.73
CA GLN A 38 29.93 -32.21 16.16
C GLN A 38 31.04 -33.09 16.80
N PRO A 39 30.78 -34.20 17.54
CA PRO A 39 29.51 -34.90 17.78
C PRO A 39 29.30 -35.37 19.24
N SER A 40 28.13 -35.92 19.57
CA SER A 40 28.02 -37.20 20.32
C SER A 40 26.60 -37.75 20.28
N ALA A 41 26.52 -39.02 19.92
CA ALA A 41 25.34 -39.85 19.90
C ALA A 41 24.90 -40.25 21.31
N SER A 42 23.60 -40.48 21.49
CA SER A 42 23.13 -41.51 22.41
C SER A 42 21.83 -42.11 21.88
N GLN A 43 21.91 -43.41 21.61
CA GLN A 43 20.81 -44.32 21.29
C GLN A 43 20.23 -44.90 22.58
N ALA A 44 18.91 -45.06 22.63
CA ALA A 44 18.17 -46.20 23.19
C ALA A 44 16.68 -45.98 22.79
N ALA A 45 16.05 -46.76 21.88
CA ALA A 45 15.56 -48.16 22.03
C ALA A 45 14.42 -48.21 23.08
N VAL A 46 13.20 -48.77 22.95
CA VAL A 46 12.46 -49.74 22.10
C VAL A 46 10.96 -49.46 22.46
N ALA A 47 9.90 -49.55 21.64
CA ALA A 47 9.16 -50.77 21.27
C ALA A 47 7.82 -50.40 20.61
N ALA A 48 7.45 -51.14 19.56
CA ALA A 48 6.08 -51.29 19.02
C ALA A 48 5.27 -52.28 19.90
N PRO A 49 3.94 -52.51 19.73
CA PRO A 49 3.32 -53.10 18.51
C PRO A 49 2.02 -52.39 18.05
N GLU A 50 1.74 -52.29 16.75
CA GLU A 50 0.92 -53.21 15.93
C GLU A 50 -0.57 -53.28 16.30
N ALA A 51 -1.42 -52.72 15.42
CA ALA A 51 -2.74 -53.28 15.11
C ALA A 51 -3.25 -52.73 13.78
N ALA A 52 -3.29 -53.61 12.79
CA ALA A 52 -3.90 -53.42 11.49
C ALA A 52 -5.41 -53.19 11.55
N ARG A 53 -5.97 -52.48 10.57
CA ARG A 53 -7.19 -52.90 9.86
C ARG A 53 -7.35 -52.18 8.53
N ALA A 54 -7.67 -52.99 7.53
CA ALA A 54 -7.74 -52.71 6.11
C ALA A 54 -9.08 -52.09 5.67
N SER A 55 -9.01 -51.21 4.66
CA SER A 55 -9.83 -51.12 3.42
C SER A 55 -11.38 -50.98 3.51
N PRO A 56 -12.08 -50.37 2.52
CA PRO A 56 -11.71 -50.39 1.10
C PRO A 56 -11.90 -49.10 0.26
N ARG A 57 -11.16 -49.19 -0.84
CA ARG A 57 -11.13 -48.45 -2.10
C ARG A 57 -12.47 -48.53 -2.83
N LEU A 58 -13.06 -47.39 -3.18
CA LEU A 58 -14.05 -47.28 -4.25
C LEU A 58 -13.40 -46.54 -5.42
N GLN A 59 -13.01 -47.32 -6.43
CA GLN A 59 -12.78 -46.84 -7.79
C GLN A 59 -14.14 -46.79 -8.48
N VAL A 60 -14.54 -45.60 -8.92
CA VAL A 60 -15.56 -45.43 -9.96
C VAL A 60 -14.89 -44.65 -11.09
N SER A 61 -14.51 -45.38 -12.15
CA SER A 61 -14.19 -44.80 -13.45
C SER A 61 -15.49 -44.64 -14.22
N ALA A 62 -15.79 -43.41 -14.64
CA ALA A 62 -16.79 -43.13 -15.66
C ALA A 62 -16.36 -41.90 -16.49
N GLY A 63 -16.10 -42.15 -17.78
CA GLY A 63 -16.40 -41.23 -18.89
C GLY A 63 -15.47 -40.04 -19.16
N PRO A 64 -14.94 -39.88 -20.40
CA PRO A 64 -14.17 -38.70 -20.79
C PRO A 64 -15.13 -37.55 -21.10
N ALA A 65 -15.26 -36.59 -20.18
CA ALA A 65 -15.92 -35.32 -20.46
C ALA A 65 -14.92 -34.41 -21.19
N ALA A 66 -15.30 -34.03 -22.42
CA ALA A 66 -14.60 -33.09 -23.27
C ALA A 66 -14.24 -31.81 -22.50
N GLN A 67 -12.93 -31.57 -22.35
CA GLN A 67 -12.42 -30.26 -21.98
C GLN A 67 -12.57 -29.33 -23.18
N PRO A 68 -13.28 -28.19 -23.09
CA PRO A 68 -13.03 -27.10 -24.00
C PRO A 68 -11.67 -26.50 -23.61
N ALA A 69 -10.63 -26.98 -24.29
CA ALA A 69 -9.38 -26.26 -24.42
C ALA A 69 -9.63 -24.95 -25.19
N ALA A 70 -8.81 -23.95 -24.88
CA ALA A 70 -8.76 -22.62 -25.48
C ALA A 70 -9.80 -21.61 -24.95
N ALA A 71 -9.82 -21.42 -23.62
CA ALA A 71 -9.77 -20.05 -23.13
C ALA A 71 -8.47 -19.45 -23.67
N LEU A 72 -8.60 -18.60 -24.70
CA LEU A 72 -7.53 -17.74 -25.18
C LEU A 72 -7.10 -16.88 -24.00
N ALA A 73 -6.05 -17.32 -23.32
CA ALA A 73 -5.24 -16.47 -22.48
C ALA A 73 -4.70 -15.36 -23.40
N LEU A 74 -5.35 -14.20 -23.36
CA LEU A 74 -4.73 -12.95 -23.76
C LEU A 74 -3.56 -12.75 -22.82
N THR A 75 -2.40 -13.24 -23.25
CA THR A 75 -1.10 -12.88 -22.68
C THR A 75 -0.85 -11.43 -23.05
N VAL A 76 -1.50 -10.51 -22.33
CA VAL A 76 -1.20 -9.08 -22.41
C VAL A 76 0.18 -8.92 -21.80
N LYS A 77 1.15 -8.71 -22.68
CA LYS A 77 2.50 -8.21 -22.38
C LYS A 77 2.39 -7.08 -21.37
N PRO A 78 3.26 -6.97 -20.34
CA PRO A 78 3.18 -5.88 -19.39
C PRO A 78 3.22 -4.55 -20.17
N GLU A 79 2.09 -3.87 -20.19
CA GLU A 79 1.94 -2.56 -20.81
C GLU A 79 2.86 -1.61 -20.05
N GLY A 80 3.73 -0.89 -20.76
CA GLY A 80 4.56 0.11 -20.11
C GLY A 80 3.67 1.15 -19.41
N PRO A 81 4.21 1.91 -18.43
CA PRO A 81 3.41 2.85 -17.63
C PRO A 81 2.60 3.84 -18.49
N HIS A 82 3.15 4.25 -19.64
CA HIS A 82 2.45 5.11 -20.59
C HIS A 82 1.24 4.44 -21.24
N GLN A 83 1.41 3.19 -21.71
CA GLN A 83 0.34 2.45 -22.37
C GLN A 83 -0.79 2.11 -21.39
N MET A 84 -0.44 1.74 -20.15
CA MET A 84 -1.42 1.50 -19.10
C MET A 84 -2.28 2.74 -18.83
N LEU A 85 -1.67 3.93 -18.77
CA LEU A 85 -2.42 5.16 -18.55
C LEU A 85 -3.32 5.52 -19.73
N GLU A 86 -2.87 5.29 -20.97
CA GLU A 86 -3.68 5.54 -22.17
C GLU A 86 -4.91 4.61 -22.26
N THR A 87 -4.80 3.37 -21.80
CA THR A 87 -5.89 2.38 -21.82
C THR A 87 -6.74 2.38 -20.54
N TYR A 88 -6.37 3.20 -19.55
CA TYR A 88 -7.07 3.24 -18.27
C TYR A 88 -8.46 3.85 -18.39
N ALA A 89 -9.49 3.06 -18.08
CA ALA A 89 -10.90 3.42 -18.27
C ALA A 89 -11.32 4.71 -17.55
N PHE A 90 -10.73 4.98 -16.38
CA PHE A 90 -11.06 6.14 -15.54
C PHE A 90 -10.01 7.26 -15.62
N ARG A 91 -9.27 7.35 -16.73
CA ARG A 91 -8.24 8.38 -16.91
C ARG A 91 -8.81 9.79 -16.81
N GLU A 92 -9.92 10.05 -17.51
CA GLU A 92 -10.57 11.36 -17.50
C GLU A 92 -11.01 11.76 -16.08
N ASP A 93 -11.49 10.79 -15.29
CA ASP A 93 -11.92 11.02 -13.92
C ASP A 93 -10.75 11.43 -13.00
N ILE A 94 -9.58 10.80 -13.14
CA ILE A 94 -8.36 11.21 -12.43
C ILE A 94 -7.94 12.63 -12.84
N GLU A 95 -7.97 12.93 -14.15
CA GLU A 95 -7.63 14.26 -14.65
C GLU A 95 -8.60 15.33 -14.14
N ASN A 96 -9.90 15.03 -14.12
CA ASN A 96 -10.96 15.87 -13.58
C ASN A 96 -10.78 16.11 -12.09
N PHE A 97 -10.56 15.05 -11.30
CA PHE A 97 -10.28 15.16 -9.87
C PHE A 97 -9.09 16.08 -9.61
N ARG A 98 -7.99 15.88 -10.32
CA ARG A 98 -6.77 16.69 -10.20
C ARG A 98 -7.04 18.16 -10.55
N ALA A 99 -7.84 18.42 -11.57
CA ALA A 99 -8.23 19.78 -11.95
C ALA A 99 -9.08 20.46 -10.85
N LEU A 100 -9.99 19.71 -10.22
CA LEU A 100 -10.77 20.19 -9.08
C LEU A 100 -9.88 20.44 -7.86
N ASN A 101 -8.92 19.55 -7.55
CA ASN A 101 -8.07 19.68 -6.36
C ASN A 101 -7.08 20.85 -6.42
N LYS A 102 -6.78 21.35 -7.62
CA LYS A 102 -5.96 22.57 -7.82
C LYS A 102 -6.71 23.87 -7.52
N LYS A 103 -8.04 23.85 -7.45
CA LYS A 103 -8.85 25.05 -7.23
C LYS A 103 -8.96 25.35 -5.75
N VAL A 104 -8.71 26.61 -5.36
CA VAL A 104 -8.88 27.08 -3.98
C VAL A 104 -10.36 27.18 -3.60
N PHE A 105 -11.21 27.59 -4.54
CA PHE A 105 -12.64 27.72 -4.36
C PHE A 105 -13.37 26.89 -5.41
N LEU A 106 -14.23 25.98 -4.92
CA LEU A 106 -15.10 25.16 -5.75
C LEU A 106 -16.52 25.73 -5.75
N THR A 107 -17.16 25.75 -6.91
CA THR A 107 -18.60 26.00 -7.01
C THR A 107 -19.39 24.84 -6.38
N ASP A 108 -20.68 25.02 -6.13
CA ASP A 108 -21.48 23.96 -5.51
C ASP A 108 -21.68 22.76 -6.45
N ASP A 109 -21.73 22.97 -7.76
CA ASP A 109 -21.76 21.89 -8.74
C ASP A 109 -20.42 21.15 -8.80
N GLU A 110 -19.29 21.85 -8.69
CA GLU A 110 -17.96 21.23 -8.61
C GLU A 110 -17.76 20.42 -7.34
N LYS A 111 -18.26 20.91 -6.19
CA LYS A 111 -18.26 20.14 -4.93
C LYS A 111 -19.12 18.89 -5.05
N ARG A 112 -20.26 18.97 -5.76
CA ARG A 112 -21.14 17.82 -6.00
C ARG A 112 -20.42 16.79 -6.89
N ALA A 113 -19.89 17.21 -8.03
CA ALA A 113 -19.15 16.34 -8.94
C ALA A 113 -17.94 15.67 -8.25
N LYS A 114 -17.17 16.42 -7.45
CA LYS A 114 -16.05 15.87 -6.68
C LYS A 114 -16.54 14.77 -5.72
N ARG A 115 -17.63 15.02 -5.00
CA ARG A 115 -18.20 14.06 -4.05
C ARG A 115 -18.71 12.80 -4.77
N GLU A 116 -19.46 12.97 -5.86
CA GLU A 116 -19.95 11.85 -6.67
C GLU A 116 -18.80 10.96 -7.16
N LEU A 117 -17.67 11.57 -7.51
CA LEU A 117 -16.48 10.83 -7.90
C LEU A 117 -15.84 10.07 -6.72
N LEU A 118 -15.71 10.71 -5.55
CA LEU A 118 -15.16 10.08 -4.34
C LEU A 118 -16.02 8.94 -3.79
N GLU A 119 -17.31 8.94 -4.11
CA GLU A 119 -18.32 7.93 -3.72
C GLU A 119 -18.51 6.84 -4.79
N ASN A 120 -17.83 6.92 -5.94
CA ASN A 120 -17.92 5.91 -6.99
C ASN A 120 -17.00 4.71 -6.68
N ASP A 121 -17.60 3.62 -6.17
CA ASP A 121 -16.90 2.38 -5.81
C ASP A 121 -16.08 1.76 -6.94
N GLU A 122 -16.60 1.77 -8.17
CA GLU A 122 -15.91 1.17 -9.33
C GLU A 122 -14.65 1.95 -9.65
N PHE A 123 -14.76 3.29 -9.66
CA PHE A 123 -13.63 4.19 -9.82
C PHE A 123 -12.61 3.99 -8.70
N VAL A 124 -13.02 4.02 -7.44
CA VAL A 124 -12.13 3.86 -6.28
C VAL A 124 -11.37 2.52 -6.35
N LYS A 125 -12.08 1.42 -6.64
CA LYS A 125 -11.46 0.08 -6.76
C LYS A 125 -10.47 0.00 -7.91
N SER A 126 -10.77 0.67 -9.03
CA SER A 126 -9.90 0.68 -10.20
C SER A 126 -8.52 1.31 -9.94
N LEU A 127 -8.42 2.22 -8.96
CA LEU A 127 -7.14 2.88 -8.59
C LEU A 127 -6.07 1.88 -8.15
N THR A 128 -6.46 0.70 -7.67
CA THR A 128 -5.54 -0.40 -7.35
C THR A 128 -4.63 -0.74 -8.52
N HIS A 129 -5.20 -0.78 -9.74
CA HIS A 129 -4.44 -1.12 -10.95
C HIS A 129 -3.39 -0.07 -11.27
N LEU A 130 -3.71 1.21 -11.08
CA LEU A 130 -2.80 2.32 -11.31
C LEU A 130 -1.65 2.34 -10.29
N LEU A 131 -1.96 2.09 -9.02
CA LEU A 131 -1.01 2.16 -7.91
C LEU A 131 -0.08 0.93 -7.81
N LYS A 132 -0.42 -0.17 -8.49
CA LYS A 132 0.40 -1.39 -8.57
C LYS A 132 1.35 -1.44 -9.77
N VAL A 133 1.41 -0.40 -10.58
CA VAL A 133 2.30 -0.30 -11.75
C VAL A 133 3.44 0.67 -11.44
N GLY A 134 4.69 0.27 -11.66
CA GLY A 134 5.82 1.19 -11.50
C GLY A 134 5.76 2.33 -12.52
N ALA A 135 5.88 3.58 -12.07
CA ALA A 135 5.79 4.73 -12.96
C ALA A 135 7.02 4.90 -13.87
N GLY A 136 8.18 4.37 -13.45
CA GLY A 136 9.45 4.54 -14.15
C GLY A 136 9.78 6.01 -14.33
N ASP A 137 10.08 6.39 -15.57
CA ASP A 137 10.38 7.77 -15.94
C ASP A 137 9.15 8.56 -16.42
N SER A 138 7.95 7.96 -16.47
CA SER A 138 6.74 8.67 -16.92
C SER A 138 6.28 9.66 -15.87
N THR A 139 6.34 10.95 -16.23
CA THR A 139 5.82 12.02 -15.37
C THR A 139 4.30 12.00 -15.31
N GLU A 140 3.60 11.66 -16.40
CA GLU A 140 2.15 11.56 -16.37
C GLU A 140 1.68 10.45 -15.42
N MET A 141 2.34 9.29 -15.44
CA MET A 141 2.02 8.17 -14.56
C MET A 141 2.23 8.53 -13.10
N LYS A 142 3.34 9.20 -12.74
CA LYS A 142 3.57 9.71 -11.38
C LYS A 142 2.46 10.64 -10.92
N GLN A 143 2.10 11.61 -11.76
CA GLN A 143 1.01 12.54 -11.44
C GLN A 143 -0.35 11.84 -11.31
N ALA A 144 -0.59 10.78 -12.08
CA ALA A 144 -1.80 9.99 -11.99
C ALA A 144 -1.84 9.17 -10.68
N GLN A 145 -0.70 8.60 -10.26
CA GLN A 145 -0.56 7.91 -8.98
C GLN A 145 -0.76 8.86 -7.79
N ASP A 146 -0.13 10.04 -7.82
CA ASP A 146 -0.32 11.07 -6.80
C ASP A 146 -1.81 11.45 -6.67
N ALA A 147 -2.47 11.69 -7.82
CA ALA A 147 -3.89 12.01 -7.83
C ALA A 147 -4.77 10.84 -7.34
N ALA A 148 -4.40 9.59 -7.64
CA ALA A 148 -5.11 8.41 -7.14
C ALA A 148 -4.95 8.26 -5.62
N LEU A 149 -3.76 8.53 -5.07
CA LEU A 149 -3.56 8.57 -3.62
C LEU A 149 -4.40 9.68 -2.96
N ASP A 150 -4.42 10.88 -3.56
CA ASP A 150 -5.28 11.98 -3.09
C ASP A 150 -6.77 11.57 -3.06
N VAL A 151 -7.25 10.90 -4.11
CA VAL A 151 -8.63 10.37 -4.15
C VAL A 151 -8.87 9.42 -2.99
N LEU A 152 -8.01 8.42 -2.80
CA LEU A 152 -8.19 7.42 -1.74
C LEU A 152 -8.23 8.05 -0.35
N PHE A 153 -7.31 8.96 -0.04
CA PHE A 153 -7.28 9.59 1.28
C PHE A 153 -8.36 10.65 1.48
N GLU A 154 -8.82 11.31 0.42
CA GLU A 154 -9.96 12.21 0.53
C GLU A 154 -11.26 11.42 0.73
N SER A 155 -11.48 10.34 -0.03
CA SER A 155 -12.61 9.43 0.18
C SER A 155 -12.63 8.89 1.61
N LEU A 156 -11.47 8.47 2.15
CA LEU A 156 -11.35 7.95 3.52
C LEU A 156 -11.78 8.98 4.59
N ARG A 157 -11.62 10.29 4.33
CA ARG A 157 -12.00 11.37 5.26
C ARG A 157 -13.48 11.71 5.22
N THR A 158 -14.15 11.52 4.08
CA THR A 158 -15.56 11.89 3.90
C THR A 158 -16.51 10.83 4.41
N ASP A 159 -16.17 9.57 4.22
CA ASP A 159 -16.84 8.43 4.82
C ASP A 159 -15.82 7.29 4.85
N ALA A 160 -15.75 6.52 5.94
CA ALA A 160 -14.85 5.37 6.01
C ALA A 160 -15.43 4.22 5.16
N ASN A 161 -15.49 4.43 3.84
CA ASN A 161 -16.05 3.53 2.86
C ASN A 161 -15.24 2.22 2.83
N SER A 162 -15.94 1.07 2.91
CA SER A 162 -15.35 -0.27 2.81
C SER A 162 -14.43 -0.43 1.57
N PRO A 163 -14.81 0.08 0.38
CA PRO A 163 -13.97 -0.01 -0.83
C PRO A 163 -12.59 0.63 -0.69
N VAL A 164 -12.47 1.77 -0.02
CA VAL A 164 -11.18 2.47 0.13
C VAL A 164 -10.25 1.64 1.01
N ALA A 165 -10.75 1.14 2.14
CA ALA A 165 -9.95 0.28 3.02
C ALA A 165 -9.53 -1.02 2.34
N GLU A 166 -10.39 -1.61 1.49
CA GLU A 166 -10.06 -2.76 0.64
C GLU A 166 -8.89 -2.43 -0.30
N VAL A 167 -8.97 -1.32 -1.04
CA VAL A 167 -7.89 -0.86 -1.95
C VAL A 167 -6.58 -0.63 -1.21
N LEU A 168 -6.63 0.08 -0.07
CA LEU A 168 -5.42 0.35 0.73
C LEU A 168 -4.80 -0.96 1.24
N MET A 169 -5.61 -1.91 1.70
CA MET A 169 -5.13 -3.25 2.10
C MET A 169 -4.51 -4.01 0.93
N GLU A 170 -5.11 -3.94 -0.26
CA GLU A 170 -4.57 -4.60 -1.45
C GLU A 170 -3.22 -4.04 -1.89
N ILE A 171 -2.99 -2.73 -1.72
CA ILE A 171 -1.71 -2.08 -2.01
C ILE A 171 -0.66 -2.46 -0.95
N VAL A 172 -1.03 -2.43 0.33
CA VAL A 172 -0.14 -2.83 1.44
C VAL A 172 0.26 -4.30 1.32
N GLY A 173 -0.68 -5.17 0.97
CA GLY A 173 -0.47 -6.61 0.78
C GLY A 173 0.23 -7.00 -0.53
N ASP A 174 0.50 -6.04 -1.42
CA ASP A 174 1.13 -6.34 -2.72
C ASP A 174 2.56 -6.87 -2.56
N THR A 175 2.86 -8.01 -3.18
CA THR A 175 4.14 -8.72 -3.00
C THR A 175 5.22 -8.33 -4.01
N GLN A 176 4.94 -7.43 -4.97
CA GLN A 176 5.86 -7.19 -6.10
C GLN A 176 7.23 -6.69 -5.63
N ILE A 177 7.26 -5.78 -4.67
CA ILE A 177 8.51 -5.20 -4.13
C ILE A 177 9.41 -6.22 -3.41
N GLU A 178 8.85 -7.36 -3.00
CA GLU A 178 9.61 -8.46 -2.39
C GLU A 178 10.31 -9.31 -3.46
N SER A 179 9.81 -9.30 -4.70
CA SER A 179 10.34 -10.16 -5.76
C SER A 179 11.70 -9.68 -6.25
N GLU A 180 12.69 -10.56 -6.32
CA GLU A 180 13.98 -10.28 -6.95
C GLU A 180 13.89 -10.11 -8.48
N SER A 181 12.77 -10.52 -9.09
CA SER A 181 12.60 -10.53 -10.55
C SER A 181 12.24 -9.18 -11.16
N ILE A 182 11.78 -8.20 -10.37
CA ILE A 182 11.46 -6.87 -10.86
C ILE A 182 12.68 -5.94 -10.72
N ASP A 183 12.84 -5.01 -11.66
CA ASP A 183 13.98 -4.11 -11.68
C ASP A 183 13.95 -3.11 -10.50
N MET A 184 15.11 -2.56 -10.17
CA MET A 184 15.27 -1.68 -9.01
C MET A 184 14.53 -0.34 -9.13
N VAL A 185 14.25 0.14 -10.35
CA VAL A 185 13.49 1.39 -10.55
C VAL A 185 12.03 1.13 -10.21
N THR A 186 11.43 0.10 -10.81
CA THR A 186 10.07 -0.34 -10.51
C THR A 186 9.88 -0.66 -9.03
N LYS A 187 10.85 -1.36 -8.40
CA LYS A 187 10.84 -1.61 -6.96
C LYS A 187 10.75 -0.33 -6.13
N ARG A 188 11.58 0.65 -6.48
CA ARG A 188 11.63 1.92 -5.74
C ARG A 188 10.31 2.67 -5.87
N ASP A 189 9.75 2.73 -7.07
CA ASP A 189 8.49 3.43 -7.31
C ASP A 189 7.34 2.80 -6.52
N LEU A 190 7.18 1.47 -6.61
CA LEU A 190 6.15 0.75 -5.87
C LEU A 190 6.37 0.80 -4.35
N ALA A 191 7.62 0.79 -3.89
CA ALA A 191 7.94 0.98 -2.48
C ALA A 191 7.58 2.38 -2.00
N GLY A 192 7.75 3.41 -2.84
CA GLY A 192 7.32 4.78 -2.58
C GLY A 192 5.81 4.88 -2.39
N VAL A 193 5.04 4.36 -3.36
CA VAL A 193 3.57 4.29 -3.27
C VAL A 193 3.12 3.56 -1.99
N LYS A 194 3.72 2.40 -1.69
CA LYS A 194 3.40 1.67 -0.46
C LYS A 194 3.74 2.46 0.80
N ALA A 195 4.89 3.15 0.84
CA ALA A 195 5.29 3.96 1.98
C ALA A 195 4.31 5.11 2.23
N GLU A 196 3.84 5.78 1.17
CA GLU A 196 2.84 6.84 1.28
C GLU A 196 1.50 6.31 1.77
N VAL A 197 1.04 5.17 1.23
CA VAL A 197 -0.16 4.47 1.73
C VAL A 197 -0.05 4.17 3.21
N LEU A 198 1.04 3.54 3.63
CA LEU A 198 1.28 3.22 5.03
C LEU A 198 1.28 4.47 5.91
N TYR A 199 1.98 5.53 5.49
CA TYR A 199 2.10 6.77 6.25
C TYR A 199 0.76 7.48 6.41
N TYR A 200 0.06 7.77 5.32
CA TYR A 200 -1.19 8.53 5.39
C TYR A 200 -2.30 7.73 6.03
N TRP A 201 -2.42 6.44 5.71
CA TRP A 201 -3.48 5.62 6.27
C TRP A 201 -3.35 5.46 7.79
N SER A 202 -2.17 5.11 8.29
CA SER A 202 -1.93 5.00 9.74
C SER A 202 -2.02 6.35 10.47
N SER A 203 -1.81 7.47 9.79
CA SER A 203 -2.03 8.81 10.36
C SER A 203 -3.51 9.15 10.48
N LEU A 204 -4.34 8.74 9.51
CA LEU A 204 -5.78 9.01 9.49
C LEU A 204 -6.57 8.03 10.36
N ASP A 205 -6.15 6.77 10.40
CA ASP A 205 -6.73 5.72 11.24
C ASP A 205 -5.64 4.96 12.01
N PRO A 206 -5.16 5.49 13.15
CA PRO A 206 -4.13 4.83 13.95
C PRO A 206 -4.52 3.43 14.43
N ALA A 207 -5.82 3.14 14.59
CA ALA A 207 -6.31 1.84 15.01
C ALA A 207 -6.08 0.75 13.95
N SER A 208 -5.91 1.14 12.67
CA SER A 208 -5.56 0.22 11.58
C SER A 208 -4.15 -0.35 11.66
N SER A 209 -3.24 0.24 12.46
CA SER A 209 -1.81 -0.12 12.52
C SER A 209 -1.58 -1.62 12.76
N GLY A 210 -2.33 -2.24 13.67
CA GLY A 210 -2.20 -3.67 13.93
C GLY A 210 -2.66 -4.55 12.75
N ARG A 211 -3.65 -4.10 11.98
CA ARG A 211 -4.11 -4.78 10.76
C ARG A 211 -3.10 -4.59 9.62
N ILE A 212 -2.54 -3.40 9.50
CA ILE A 212 -1.46 -3.09 8.55
C ILE A 212 -0.28 -4.03 8.78
N GLU A 213 0.21 -4.13 10.02
CA GLU A 213 1.38 -4.97 10.33
C GLU A 213 1.17 -6.45 9.95
N GLN A 214 -0.05 -6.97 10.16
CA GLN A 214 -0.41 -8.34 9.82
C GLN A 214 -0.51 -8.60 8.31
N SER A 215 -0.73 -7.57 7.50
CA SER A 215 -0.89 -7.70 6.04
C SER A 215 0.39 -7.48 5.25
N LEU A 216 1.49 -7.10 5.91
CA LEU A 216 2.77 -6.89 5.24
C LEU A 216 3.33 -8.22 4.72
N PRO A 217 3.58 -8.34 3.40
CA PRO A 217 3.85 -9.65 2.79
C PRO A 217 5.26 -10.19 3.04
N GLY A 218 6.21 -9.35 3.45
CA GLY A 218 7.61 -9.73 3.47
C GLY A 218 8.53 -8.78 4.24
N PRO A 219 9.84 -9.07 4.25
CA PRO A 219 10.83 -8.26 4.96
C PRO A 219 10.96 -6.84 4.40
N VAL A 220 10.82 -6.61 3.09
CA VAL A 220 10.96 -5.27 2.51
C VAL A 220 9.80 -4.39 2.95
N SER A 221 8.57 -4.88 2.84
CA SER A 221 7.36 -4.18 3.29
C SER A 221 7.37 -3.89 4.79
N ARG A 222 7.83 -4.85 5.62
CA ARG A 222 8.04 -4.64 7.06
C ARG A 222 9.05 -3.54 7.35
N ARG A 223 10.16 -3.51 6.60
CA ARG A 223 11.15 -2.45 6.77
C ARG A 223 10.62 -1.07 6.40
N ILE A 224 9.80 -0.97 5.34
CA ILE A 224 9.12 0.27 4.97
C ILE A 224 8.21 0.72 6.12
N TRP A 225 7.41 -0.21 6.68
CA TRP A 225 6.52 0.09 7.80
C TRP A 225 7.26 0.58 9.05
N GLU A 226 8.34 -0.08 9.45
CA GLU A 226 9.19 0.36 10.56
C GLU A 226 9.70 1.80 10.37
N ASN A 227 10.14 2.13 9.15
CA ASN A 227 10.60 3.47 8.83
C ASN A 227 9.45 4.49 8.92
N VAL A 228 8.26 4.15 8.42
CA VAL A 228 7.06 4.99 8.51
C VAL A 228 6.70 5.28 9.98
N VAL A 229 6.62 4.24 10.81
CA VAL A 229 6.34 4.36 12.26
C VAL A 229 7.40 5.23 12.93
N SER A 230 8.69 5.02 12.59
CA SER A 230 9.77 5.84 13.14
C SER A 230 9.64 7.31 12.76
N VAL A 231 9.31 7.63 11.51
CA VAL A 231 9.12 9.01 11.05
C VAL A 231 7.93 9.66 11.76
N GLN A 232 6.79 8.96 11.86
CA GLN A 232 5.63 9.47 12.57
C GLN A 232 5.92 9.75 14.04
N LYS A 233 6.63 8.83 14.71
CA LYS A 233 7.06 9.02 16.10
C LYS A 233 7.94 10.27 16.25
N ASN A 234 8.94 10.44 15.39
CA ASN A 234 9.81 11.63 15.41
C ASN A 234 9.00 12.92 15.21
N ASN A 235 8.05 12.92 14.26
CA ASN A 235 7.19 14.08 14.01
C ASN A 235 6.32 14.43 15.23
N LEU A 236 5.79 13.42 15.94
CA LEU A 236 5.02 13.64 17.17
C LEU A 236 5.91 14.18 18.30
N GLU A 237 7.13 13.66 18.44
CA GLU A 237 8.10 14.14 19.43
C GLU A 237 8.49 15.61 19.17
N GLU A 238 8.86 15.94 17.94
CA GLU A 238 9.19 17.32 17.55
C GLU A 238 8.01 18.28 17.75
N SER A 239 6.79 17.86 17.38
CA SER A 239 5.58 18.65 17.58
C SER A 239 5.31 18.93 19.08
N SER A 240 5.58 17.95 19.94
CA SER A 240 5.42 18.11 21.40
C SER A 240 6.45 19.06 22.00
N ILE A 241 7.69 19.03 21.51
CA ILE A 241 8.76 19.94 21.94
C ILE A 241 8.43 21.37 21.53
N GLU A 242 7.96 21.57 20.29
CA GLU A 242 7.60 22.90 19.78
C GLU A 242 6.40 23.49 20.53
N ALA A 243 5.38 22.68 20.82
CA ALA A 243 4.23 23.09 21.63
C ALA A 243 4.63 23.48 23.07
N ALA A 244 5.61 22.78 23.67
CA ALA A 244 6.15 23.12 24.98
C ALA A 244 7.03 24.39 24.96
N ARG A 245 7.69 24.69 23.83
CA ARG A 245 8.52 25.89 23.64
C ARG A 245 7.69 27.15 23.48
N TYR A 246 6.53 27.05 22.84
CA TYR A 246 5.60 28.15 22.61
C TYR A 246 4.23 27.83 23.24
N PRO A 247 4.11 27.78 24.58
CA PRO A 247 2.81 27.63 25.21
C PRO A 247 1.93 28.79 24.74
N SER A 248 0.79 28.48 24.11
CA SER A 248 -0.07 29.49 23.50
C SER A 248 -0.42 30.56 24.52
N SER A 249 0.12 31.77 24.38
CA SER A 249 -0.21 32.93 25.19
C SER A 249 -1.57 33.52 24.75
N VAL A 250 -2.60 32.68 24.73
CA VAL A 250 -3.97 33.05 24.35
C VAL A 250 -4.90 32.75 25.53
N ASP A 251 -4.56 33.32 26.69
CA ASP A 251 -5.44 33.42 27.86
C ASP A 251 -5.53 34.87 28.37
N GLU A 252 -5.15 35.86 27.56
CA GLU A 252 -5.40 37.27 27.85
C GLU A 252 -6.11 37.95 26.67
N LEU A 253 -7.45 38.02 26.76
CA LEU A 253 -8.28 39.23 26.62
C LEU A 253 -9.78 38.89 26.65
#